data_AF-A0A9E2ZUR2-F1
#
_entry.id   AF-A0A9E2ZUR2-F1
#
_cell.length_a   1.000
_cell.length_b   1.000
_cell.length_c   1.000
_cell.angle_alpha   90.00
_cell.angle_beta   90.00
_cell.angle_gamma   90.00
#
_symmetry.space_group_name_H-M   'P 1'
#
loop_
_entity.id
_entity.type
_entity.pdbx_description
1 polymer ?
#
loop_
_entity_poly.entity_id
_entity_poly.type
_entity_poly.pdbx_seq_one_letter_code
_entity_poly.pdbx_strand_id
1 'polypeptide(L)'
;MASVRRADLRGGRMSGLSDHDMRILAFERRGWRSPGVKEQAIADVLGMPATRYYQLLNELIDRPEALAFDPVLVTRLRAQRVRRRRIRSPRPADTNGTHGRNG
;
A
#
# COMPACT_ATOMS: atom_id res chain seq x y z
N MET A 1 -12.56 -3.24 -25.64
CA MET A 1 -11.14 -3.16 -26.06
C MET A 1 -10.51 -2.02 -25.26
N ALA A 2 -9.51 -2.16 -24.38
CA ALA A 2 -8.47 -3.17 -24.21
C ALA A 2 -8.65 -3.97 -22.92
N SER A 3 -8.78 -5.29 -23.12
CA SER A 3 -8.59 -6.30 -22.11
C SER A 3 -7.10 -6.36 -21.78
N VAL A 4 -6.69 -5.77 -20.66
CA VAL A 4 -5.41 -6.12 -20.03
C VAL A 4 -5.73 -7.06 -18.88
N ARG A 5 -5.41 -8.32 -19.16
CA ARG A 5 -5.43 -9.50 -18.30
C ARG A 5 -5.25 -9.15 -16.81
N ARG A 6 -6.32 -9.32 -16.03
CA ARG A 6 -6.34 -9.37 -14.55
C ARG A 6 -5.72 -10.66 -13.98
N ALA A 7 -4.91 -11.36 -14.77
CA ALA A 7 -4.27 -12.62 -14.42
C ALA A 7 -2.78 -12.38 -14.17
N ASP A 8 -2.23 -13.11 -13.19
CA ASP A 8 -0.79 -13.34 -12.92
C ASP A 8 0.00 -12.56 -11.85
N LEU A 9 -0.55 -11.65 -11.04
CA LEU A 9 0.13 -11.25 -9.77
C LEU A 9 -0.63 -11.65 -8.50
N ARG A 10 -1.39 -12.75 -8.56
CA ARG A 10 -1.64 -13.53 -7.33
C ARG A 10 -0.33 -14.23 -6.98
N GLY A 11 0.61 -13.52 -6.35
CA GLY A 11 1.60 -14.19 -5.50
C GLY A 11 0.84 -14.74 -4.29
N GLY A 12 0.20 -15.91 -4.32
CA GLY A 12 0.57 -17.12 -5.05
C GLY A 12 1.10 -18.20 -4.12
N ARG A 13 0.57 -18.26 -2.88
CA ARG A 13 0.22 -19.50 -2.17
C ARG A 13 1.26 -20.61 -2.26
N MET A 14 2.39 -20.46 -1.57
CA MET A 14 3.27 -21.58 -1.17
C MET A 14 4.33 -21.07 -0.17
N SER A 15 4.01 -21.13 1.12
CA SER A 15 4.97 -21.27 2.24
C SER A 15 6.11 -20.24 2.45
N GLY A 16 6.07 -19.04 1.87
CA GLY A 16 7.07 -18.00 2.18
C GLY A 16 6.91 -16.70 1.38
N LEU A 17 7.70 -15.69 1.77
CA LEU A 17 7.89 -14.46 0.99
C LEU A 17 8.61 -14.82 -0.32
N SER A 18 8.12 -14.34 -1.46
CA SER A 18 8.83 -14.48 -2.73
C SER A 18 10.06 -13.54 -2.78
N ASP A 19 11.06 -13.82 -3.62
CA ASP A 19 12.18 -12.89 -3.86
C ASP A 19 11.72 -11.48 -4.22
N HIS A 20 10.59 -11.37 -4.93
CA HIS A 20 9.99 -10.08 -5.25
C HIS A 20 9.49 -9.36 -3.99
N ASP A 21 8.85 -10.09 -3.07
CA ASP A 21 8.33 -9.56 -1.81
C ASP A 21 9.48 -9.13 -0.89
N MET A 22 10.53 -9.95 -0.81
CA MET A 22 11.74 -9.63 -0.05
C MET A 22 12.44 -8.38 -0.62
N ARG A 23 12.51 -8.24 -1.95
CA ARG A 23 13.06 -7.04 -2.60
C ARG A 23 12.25 -5.79 -2.27
N ILE A 24 10.93 -5.88 -2.22
CA ILE A 24 10.06 -4.77 -1.82
C ILE A 24 10.36 -4.35 -0.37
N LEU A 25 10.44 -5.31 0.57
CA LEU A 25 10.76 -5.02 1.96
C LEU A 25 12.17 -4.43 2.14
N ALA A 26 13.17 -5.00 1.45
CA ALA A 26 14.54 -4.50 1.46
C ALA A 26 14.66 -3.08 0.87
N PHE A 27 13.87 -2.77 -0.16
CA PHE A 27 13.82 -1.44 -0.76
C PHE A 27 13.25 -0.40 0.21
N GLU A 28 12.23 -0.75 1.00
CA GLU A 28 11.60 0.16 1.95
C GLU A 28 12.53 0.50 3.12
N ARG A 29 13.45 -0.39 3.46
CA ARG A 29 14.50 -0.16 4.47
C ARG A 29 15.44 1.00 4.11
N ARG A 30 15.57 1.36 2.83
CA ARG A 30 16.60 2.28 2.32
C ARG A 30 16.42 3.77 2.65
N GLY A 31 15.45 4.16 3.49
CA GLY A 31 15.40 5.51 4.06
C GLY A 31 15.29 6.63 3.02
N TRP A 32 14.20 6.65 2.25
CA TRP A 32 14.00 7.62 1.18
C TRP A 32 13.72 9.03 1.70
N ARG A 33 14.46 10.04 1.20
CA ARG A 33 14.34 11.46 1.61
C ARG A 33 13.02 12.12 1.18
N SER A 34 12.52 11.78 -0.01
CA SER A 34 11.33 12.43 -0.59
C SER A 34 10.40 11.42 -1.27
N PRO A 35 9.06 11.60 -1.20
CA PRO A 35 8.09 10.72 -1.85
C PRO A 35 8.30 10.60 -3.37
N GLY A 36 8.60 11.69 -4.06
CA GLY A 36 8.81 11.68 -5.51
C GLY A 36 10.04 10.89 -5.95
N VAL A 37 11.15 11.00 -5.23
CA VAL A 37 12.37 10.22 -5.50
C VAL A 37 12.10 8.73 -5.30
N LYS A 38 11.31 8.38 -4.30
CA LYS A 38 10.90 7.01 -4.04
C LYS A 38 10.04 6.44 -5.17
N GLU A 39 9.06 7.19 -5.66
CA GLU A 39 8.17 6.75 -6.75
C GLU A 39 8.93 6.48 -8.04
N GLN A 40 9.88 7.36 -8.39
CA GLN A 40 10.74 7.16 -9.54
C GLN A 40 11.65 5.93 -9.37
N ALA A 41 12.25 5.76 -8.19
CA ALA A 41 13.08 4.60 -7.88
C ALA A 41 12.29 3.28 -7.84
N ILE A 42 11.00 3.30 -7.46
CA ILE A 42 10.12 2.14 -7.56
C ILE A 42 9.94 1.74 -9.03
N ALA A 43 9.67 2.72 -9.90
CA ALA A 43 9.51 2.45 -11.32
C ALA A 43 10.80 1.92 -11.96
N ASP A 44 11.96 2.46 -11.56
CA ASP A 44 13.27 2.08 -12.08
C ASP A 44 13.74 0.70 -11.57
N VAL A 45 13.66 0.45 -10.26
CA VAL A 45 14.21 -0.76 -9.62
C VAL A 45 13.26 -1.96 -9.69
N LEU A 46 11.95 -1.71 -9.58
CA LEU A 46 10.94 -2.76 -9.55
C LEU A 46 10.18 -2.89 -10.87
N GLY A 47 10.39 -1.96 -11.82
CA GLY A 47 9.73 -1.99 -13.12
C GLY A 47 8.22 -1.81 -13.04
N MET A 48 7.70 -1.19 -11.96
CA MET A 48 6.27 -1.06 -11.74
C MET A 48 5.85 0.33 -11.24
N PRO A 49 4.61 0.77 -11.53
CA PRO A 49 4.13 2.05 -11.05
C PRO A 49 3.93 2.05 -9.53
N ALA A 50 4.17 3.21 -8.91
CA ALA A 50 4.03 3.41 -7.46
C ALA A 50 2.66 2.98 -6.90
N THR A 51 1.58 3.19 -7.66
CA THR A 51 0.23 2.75 -7.26
C THR A 51 0.15 1.25 -7.03
N ARG A 52 0.77 0.45 -7.91
CA ARG A 52 0.79 -1.01 -7.80
C ARG A 52 1.71 -1.46 -6.67
N TYR A 53 2.83 -0.78 -6.49
CA TYR A 53 3.75 -1.00 -5.37
C TYR A 53 3.04 -0.84 -4.02
N TYR A 54 2.32 0.25 -3.81
CA TYR A 54 1.63 0.49 -2.54
C TYR A 54 0.48 -0.50 -2.29
N GLN A 55 -0.19 -0.99 -3.34
CA GLN A 55 -1.21 -2.04 -3.22
C GLN A 55 -0.58 -3.34 -2.72
N LEU A 56 0.47 -3.81 -3.39
CA LEU A 56 1.20 -5.02 -2.98
C LEU A 56 1.76 -4.86 -1.58
N LEU A 57 2.43 -3.74 -1.28
CA LEU A 57 2.99 -3.48 0.05
C LEU A 57 1.92 -3.57 1.15
N ASN A 58 0.71 -3.04 0.91
CA ASN A 58 -0.37 -3.12 1.89
C ASN A 58 -0.82 -4.56 2.14
N GLU A 59 -0.89 -5.41 1.12
CA GLU A 59 -1.21 -6.83 1.28
C GLU A 59 -0.06 -7.58 2.01
N LEU A 60 1.18 -7.24 1.68
CA LEU A 60 2.40 -7.85 2.20
C LEU A 60 2.57 -7.58 3.71
N ILE A 61 2.37 -6.33 4.14
CA ILE A 61 2.49 -5.96 5.56
C ILE A 61 1.40 -6.61 6.41
N ASP A 62 0.28 -7.05 5.85
CA ASP A 62 -0.82 -7.71 6.58
C ASP A 62 -0.55 -9.22 6.78
N ARG A 63 0.47 -9.79 6.10
CA ARG A 63 0.87 -11.19 6.19
C ARG A 63 1.81 -11.48 7.38
N PRO A 64 1.70 -12.65 8.05
CA PRO A 64 2.60 -13.03 9.14
C PRO A 64 4.05 -13.27 8.69
N GLU A 65 4.27 -13.68 7.44
CA GLU A 65 5.59 -13.94 6.88
C GLU A 65 6.43 -12.66 6.80
N ALA A 66 5.80 -11.51 6.54
CA ALA A 66 6.47 -10.21 6.55
C ALA A 66 6.96 -9.84 7.97
N LEU A 67 6.16 -10.15 9.00
CA LEU A 67 6.55 -9.95 10.39
C LEU A 67 7.72 -10.86 10.79
N ALA A 68 7.79 -12.08 10.25
CA ALA A 68 8.90 -12.99 10.48
C ALA A 68 10.21 -12.50 9.83
N PHE A 69 10.13 -11.78 8.71
CA PHE A 69 11.29 -11.24 8.01
C PHE A 69 11.85 -9.97 8.67
N ASP A 70 11.01 -8.95 8.91
CA ASP A 70 11.44 -7.72 9.59
C ASP A 70 10.26 -7.11 10.39
N PRO A 71 10.09 -7.52 11.66
CA PRO A 71 8.93 -7.11 12.46
C PRO A 71 8.94 -5.59 12.75
N VAL A 72 10.11 -4.97 12.83
CA VAL A 72 10.27 -3.54 13.12
C VAL A 72 9.83 -2.71 11.90
N LEU A 73 10.30 -3.09 10.71
CA LEU A 73 9.90 -2.45 9.45
C LEU A 73 8.39 -2.58 9.23
N VAL A 74 7.83 -3.78 9.38
CA VAL A 74 6.40 -4.03 9.15
C VAL A 74 5.53 -3.25 10.12
N THR A 75 5.88 -3.21 11.40
CA THR A 75 5.14 -2.43 12.41
C THR A 75 5.17 -0.93 12.08
N ARG A 76 6.33 -0.40 11.67
CA ARG A 76 6.46 1.00 11.24
C ARG A 76 5.61 1.31 10.01
N LEU A 77 5.57 0.41 9.02
CA LEU A 77 4.78 0.58 7.80
C LEU A 77 3.28 0.53 8.08
N ARG A 78 2.83 -0.39 8.94
CA ARG A 78 1.44 -0.45 9.42
C ARG A 78 1.06 0.86 10.13
N ALA A 79 1.91 1.39 11.01
CA ALA A 79 1.67 2.66 11.67
C ALA A 79 1.60 3.84 10.67
N GLN A 80 2.49 3.88 9.68
CA GLN A 80 2.48 4.90 8.63
C GLN A 80 1.18 4.87 7.81
N ARG A 81 0.65 3.67 7.51
CA ARG A 81 -0.65 3.50 6.83
C ARG A 81 -1.78 4.12 7.65
N VAL A 82 -1.83 3.86 8.95
CA VAL A 82 -2.84 4.44 9.85
C VAL A 82 -2.73 5.97 9.88
N ARG A 83 -1.52 6.54 9.95
CA ARG A 83 -1.30 7.99 9.89
C ARG A 83 -1.79 8.61 8.58
N ARG A 84 -1.46 8.00 7.43
CA ARG A 84 -1.92 8.47 6.11
C ARG A 84 -3.45 8.39 5.98
N ARG A 85 -4.06 7.32 6.50
CA ARG A 85 -5.52 7.16 6.49
C ARG A 85 -6.20 8.23 7.33
N ARG A 86 -5.64 8.59 8.49
CA ARG A 86 -6.16 9.67 9.35
C ARG A 86 -6.09 11.05 8.68
N ILE A 87 -5.01 11.35 7.95
CA ILE A 87 -4.86 12.62 7.22
C ILE A 87 -5.87 12.71 6.05
N ARG A 88 -6.28 11.56 5.50
CA ARG A 88 -7.21 11.47 4.37
C ARG A 88 -8.67 11.25 4.77
N SER A 89 -9.02 11.32 6.06
CA SER A 89 -10.42 11.33 6.48
C SER A 89 -10.99 12.72 6.20
N PRO A 90 -11.88 12.88 5.18
CA PRO A 90 -12.74 14.05 5.15
C PRO A 90 -13.64 13.91 6.37
N ARG A 91 -13.74 14.98 7.17
CA ARG A 91 -14.85 15.15 8.09
C ARG A 91 -16.14 14.70 7.36
N PRO A 92 -16.91 13.72 7.87
CA PRO A 92 -18.16 13.37 7.23
C PRO A 92 -19.02 14.63 7.30
N ALA A 93 -19.38 15.14 6.14
CA ALA A 93 -20.36 16.20 6.03
C ALA A 93 -21.62 15.71 6.76
N ASP A 94 -21.95 16.46 7.79
CA ASP A 94 -23.25 16.59 8.40
C ASP A 94 -24.28 17.02 7.35
N THR A 95 -24.67 16.12 6.46
CA THR A 95 -25.85 16.29 5.61
C THR A 95 -26.96 15.41 6.16
N ASN A 96 -27.57 15.85 7.26
CA ASN A 96 -28.91 15.36 7.63
C ASN A 96 -29.77 16.50 8.18
N GLY A 97 -30.93 16.70 7.57
CA GLY A 97 -32.10 17.27 8.23
C GLY A 97 -32.50 18.70 7.89
N THR A 98 -33.11 18.92 6.72
CA THR A 98 -34.35 19.71 6.65
C THR A 98 -35.16 19.36 5.40
N HIS A 99 -35.79 18.19 5.45
CA HIS A 99 -37.11 18.03 4.83
C HIS A 99 -38.12 18.70 5.78
N GLY A 100 -38.85 19.72 5.32
CA GLY A 100 -40.07 20.18 6.03
C GLY A 100 -40.41 21.66 5.87
N ARG A 101 -41.69 21.91 5.48
CA ARG A 101 -42.44 23.17 5.25
C ARG A 101 -42.25 23.73 3.84
N ASN A 102 -43.18 23.67 2.88
CA ASN A 102 -44.66 23.68 2.89
C ASN A 102 -45.26 24.82 3.75
N GLY A 103 -45.86 25.79 3.07
CA GLY A 103 -46.39 27.06 3.59
C GLY A 103 -46.42 28.08 2.46
#